data_AF-A0A972Y0V4-F1
#
_entry.id   AF-A0A972Y0V4-F1
#
_cell.length_a   1.000
_cell.length_b   1.000
_cell.length_c   1.000
_cell.angle_alpha   90.00
_cell.angle_beta   90.00
_cell.angle_gamma   90.00
#
_symmetry.space_group_name_H-M   'P 1'
#
loop_
_entity.id
_entity.type
_entity.pdbx_description
1 polymer ?
#
loop_
_entity_poly.entity_id
_entity_poly.type
_entity_poly.pdbx_seq_one_letter_code
_entity_poly.pdbx_strand_id
1 'polypeptide(L)'
;MIDEKEIDPGFVYHPDESESVFYSAVEGSLDDDKAAALKTASDNFTAYKTRTEVRKAHEKLYAFSSWLMRNKNALSHSAIKENSAGVAKLTSANEYKVWDNLIYQTINRTSVYVREACIQLLIANKFLKAFNDTSFPKVDPYTFSEEELKAFTRRANASVVISKVLFTATDDSKPQKSTRSKTFERDIDIFTAEHNIAQYQNLTNELKKVEQHYIKDVQTAFEQALNKHNDDVERIVGETKPTIIEEKDALGNIKQIKTYPDLKVPEFTFKQEIALDEKYLKGKISEESLSVLKEQNLDSHTDFADIYSSVDEKLKSEYETVYEARQKLRTKKVSIRGAKINLTDNQINPYCFKAVHKRAANGDFGLFMKMRTDYPNASIIDATFQIQYVQNGTVKNGISVQTMSSTNNTVIAFFKFDPILMGVGTQFVFSGEFTMDNGQTYTFNTTSTVTARFSLIFNGCATLKDQGTGNGGTTPNPIVTMPVYGVTNLGIADFRRVEQEVCCYVPGEVSHIENILAREYKERET
;
A
#
# COMPACT_ATOMS: atom_id res chain seq x y z
N MET A 1 -2.62 -19.25 -23.53
CA MET A 1 -3.56 -20.20 -24.18
C MET A 1 -4.33 -20.94 -23.09
N ILE A 2 -5.50 -20.43 -22.75
CA ILE A 2 -6.62 -21.24 -22.26
C ILE A 2 -7.74 -20.82 -23.20
N ASP A 3 -7.75 -21.51 -24.33
CA ASP A 3 -8.84 -21.47 -25.29
C ASP A 3 -10.02 -22.24 -24.73
N GLU A 4 -11.20 -21.87 -25.21
CA GLU A 4 -12.54 -22.39 -24.89
C GLU A 4 -13.15 -21.81 -23.61
N LYS A 5 -13.99 -20.80 -23.84
CA LYS A 5 -15.07 -20.36 -22.94
C LYS A 5 -15.87 -21.61 -22.54
N GLU A 6 -15.55 -22.26 -21.42
CA GLU A 6 -16.52 -23.11 -20.73
C GLU A 6 -17.71 -22.20 -20.41
N ILE A 7 -18.79 -22.35 -21.20
CA ILE A 7 -19.99 -21.52 -21.08
C ILE A 7 -20.69 -21.93 -19.79
N ASP A 8 -20.28 -21.31 -18.68
CA ASP A 8 -20.90 -21.48 -17.38
C ASP A 8 -22.43 -21.27 -17.52
N PRO A 9 -23.27 -22.23 -17.06
CA PRO A 9 -24.72 -22.11 -17.11
C PRO A 9 -25.24 -20.81 -16.46
N GLY A 10 -24.49 -20.25 -15.51
CA GLY A 10 -24.82 -19.03 -14.76
C GLY A 10 -24.52 -17.68 -15.43
N PHE A 11 -23.94 -17.65 -16.63
CA PHE A 11 -23.66 -16.38 -17.34
C PHE A 11 -24.26 -16.35 -18.75
N VAL A 12 -24.98 -15.28 -19.11
CA VAL A 12 -25.55 -15.10 -20.45
C VAL A 12 -24.67 -14.11 -21.23
N TYR A 13 -24.08 -14.58 -22.33
CA TYR A 13 -23.19 -13.78 -23.20
C TYR A 13 -23.87 -13.43 -24.52
N HIS A 14 -23.38 -12.38 -25.18
CA HIS A 14 -23.81 -12.04 -26.52
C HIS A 14 -23.50 -13.19 -27.49
N PRO A 15 -24.47 -13.64 -28.33
CA PRO A 15 -24.27 -14.79 -29.20
C PRO A 15 -23.26 -14.55 -30.32
N ASP A 16 -23.20 -13.33 -30.86
CA ASP A 16 -22.21 -12.92 -31.86
C ASP A 16 -21.99 -11.41 -31.82
N GLU A 17 -20.87 -10.95 -31.27
CA GLU A 17 -20.59 -9.51 -31.10
C GLU A 17 -20.47 -8.76 -32.44
N SER A 18 -20.14 -9.44 -33.55
CA SER A 18 -19.96 -8.79 -34.86
C SER A 18 -21.26 -8.30 -35.50
N GLU A 19 -22.39 -8.89 -35.12
CA GLU A 19 -23.74 -8.56 -35.62
C GLU A 19 -24.41 -7.41 -34.85
N SER A 20 -23.75 -6.86 -33.83
CA SER A 20 -24.29 -5.80 -32.99
C SER A 20 -23.83 -4.42 -33.44
N VAL A 21 -24.78 -3.52 -33.63
CA VAL A 21 -24.52 -2.13 -34.07
C VAL A 21 -23.57 -1.39 -33.11
N PHE A 22 -23.61 -1.71 -31.81
CA PHE A 22 -22.78 -1.06 -30.80
C PHE A 22 -21.36 -1.61 -30.75
N TYR A 23 -21.19 -2.92 -30.92
CA TYR A 23 -19.87 -3.54 -30.97
C TYR A 23 -19.12 -3.17 -32.25
N SER A 24 -19.80 -3.20 -33.41
CA SER A 24 -19.20 -2.75 -34.68
C SER A 24 -18.81 -1.28 -34.65
N ALA A 25 -19.54 -0.43 -33.90
CA ALA A 25 -19.22 0.99 -33.79
C ALA A 25 -17.92 1.28 -33.02
N VAL A 26 -17.48 0.38 -32.14
CA VAL A 26 -16.25 0.55 -31.34
C VAL A 26 -15.09 -0.31 -31.83
N GLU A 27 -15.31 -1.13 -32.86
CA GLU A 27 -14.30 -2.00 -33.44
C GLU A 27 -13.16 -1.14 -34.05
N GLY A 28 -11.93 -1.34 -33.56
CA GLY A 28 -10.75 -0.58 -34.00
C GLY A 28 -10.68 0.89 -33.53
N SER A 29 -11.62 1.36 -32.71
CA SER A 29 -11.60 2.73 -32.16
C SER A 29 -10.67 2.87 -30.95
N LEU A 30 -9.94 3.99 -30.87
CA LEU A 30 -9.17 4.37 -29.67
C LEU A 30 -10.13 4.70 -28.51
N ASP A 31 -9.69 4.52 -27.26
CA ASP A 31 -10.54 4.68 -26.08
C ASP A 31 -11.19 6.08 -25.98
N ASP A 32 -10.50 7.13 -26.44
CA ASP A 32 -11.01 8.50 -26.44
C ASP A 32 -12.18 8.72 -27.43
N ASP A 33 -12.22 7.95 -28.51
CA ASP A 33 -13.23 8.08 -29.58
C ASP A 33 -14.46 7.19 -29.35
N LYS A 34 -14.35 6.16 -28.49
CA LYS A 34 -15.43 5.19 -28.25
C LYS A 34 -16.71 5.85 -27.75
N ALA A 35 -16.62 6.86 -26.89
CA ALA A 35 -17.80 7.55 -26.37
C ALA A 35 -18.57 8.28 -27.48
N ALA A 36 -17.86 8.91 -28.43
CA ALA A 36 -18.47 9.58 -29.57
C ALA A 36 -19.07 8.57 -30.57
N ALA A 37 -18.37 7.45 -30.81
CA ALA A 37 -18.85 6.38 -31.67
C ALA A 37 -20.14 5.74 -31.12
N LEU A 38 -20.18 5.42 -29.82
CA LEU A 38 -21.37 4.86 -29.17
C LEU A 38 -22.55 5.82 -29.12
N LYS A 39 -22.28 7.12 -28.99
CA LYS A 39 -23.32 8.15 -29.09
C LYS A 39 -23.91 8.20 -30.50
N THR A 40 -23.07 8.16 -31.52
CA THR A 40 -23.50 8.13 -32.93
C THR A 40 -24.31 6.87 -33.24
N ALA A 41 -23.88 5.71 -32.74
CA ALA A 41 -24.65 4.47 -32.86
C ALA A 41 -26.00 4.55 -32.14
N SER A 42 -26.02 5.16 -30.95
CA SER A 42 -27.24 5.37 -30.17
C SER A 42 -28.25 6.27 -30.89
N ASP A 43 -27.79 7.38 -31.49
CA ASP A 43 -28.66 8.33 -32.20
C ASP A 43 -29.34 7.70 -33.42
N ASN A 44 -28.66 6.75 -34.07
CA ASN A 44 -29.19 6.01 -35.23
C ASN A 44 -29.98 4.74 -34.84
N PHE A 45 -30.00 4.36 -33.57
CA PHE A 45 -30.65 3.13 -33.11
C PHE A 45 -32.11 3.36 -32.67
N THR A 46 -33.02 2.54 -33.19
CA THR A 46 -34.44 2.59 -32.81
C THR A 46 -34.71 1.70 -31.59
N ALA A 47 -34.58 2.29 -30.40
CA ALA A 47 -34.78 1.59 -29.13
C ALA A 47 -36.24 1.47 -28.69
N TYR A 48 -36.54 0.46 -27.87
CA TYR A 48 -37.79 0.36 -27.12
C TYR A 48 -37.88 1.47 -26.08
N LYS A 49 -39.01 2.18 -26.06
CA LYS A 49 -39.26 3.30 -25.14
C LYS A 49 -39.92 2.83 -23.86
N THR A 50 -40.76 1.80 -23.94
CA THR A 50 -41.55 1.32 -22.81
C THR A 50 -41.48 -0.19 -22.62
N ARG A 51 -41.65 -0.65 -21.38
CA ARG A 51 -41.77 -2.07 -21.05
C ARG A 51 -42.91 -2.75 -21.82
N THR A 52 -43.97 -2.01 -22.14
CA THR A 52 -45.10 -2.49 -22.93
C THR A 52 -44.72 -2.84 -24.36
N GLU A 53 -43.81 -2.08 -24.99
CA GLU A 53 -43.29 -2.39 -26.32
C GLU A 53 -42.49 -3.68 -26.32
N VAL A 54 -41.61 -3.88 -25.32
CA VAL A 54 -40.86 -5.12 -25.13
C VAL A 54 -41.81 -6.31 -24.96
N ARG A 55 -42.86 -6.14 -24.15
CA ARG A 55 -43.89 -7.17 -23.96
C ARG A 55 -44.65 -7.48 -25.24
N LYS A 56 -45.07 -6.47 -26.01
CA LYS A 56 -45.81 -6.66 -27.27
C LYS A 56 -44.94 -7.36 -28.33
N ALA A 57 -43.64 -7.06 -28.37
CA ALA A 57 -42.71 -7.68 -29.31
C ALA A 57 -42.53 -9.19 -29.05
N HIS A 58 -42.56 -9.61 -27.79
CA HIS A 58 -42.27 -10.99 -27.38
C HIS A 58 -43.26 -11.52 -26.34
N GLU A 59 -44.56 -11.42 -26.61
CA GLU A 59 -45.61 -11.60 -25.58
C GLU A 59 -45.55 -12.93 -24.81
N LYS A 60 -45.47 -14.06 -25.53
CA LYS A 60 -45.40 -15.40 -24.90
C LYS A 60 -44.11 -15.61 -24.11
N LEU A 61 -42.98 -15.21 -24.68
CA LEU A 61 -41.68 -15.32 -24.00
C LEU A 61 -41.59 -14.39 -22.79
N TYR A 62 -42.20 -13.21 -22.89
CA TYR A 62 -42.26 -12.25 -21.80
C TYR A 62 -43.09 -12.79 -20.63
N ALA A 63 -44.24 -13.41 -20.91
CA ALA A 63 -45.05 -14.09 -19.90
C ALA A 63 -44.26 -15.21 -19.20
N PHE A 64 -43.58 -16.06 -19.97
CA PHE A 64 -42.70 -17.10 -19.42
C PHE A 64 -41.56 -16.52 -18.58
N SER A 65 -40.87 -15.47 -19.05
CA SER A 65 -39.80 -14.81 -18.30
C SER A 65 -40.28 -14.25 -16.96
N SER A 66 -41.50 -13.69 -16.92
CA SER A 66 -42.11 -13.17 -15.70
C SER A 66 -42.43 -14.28 -14.70
N TRP A 67 -42.90 -15.43 -15.20
CA TRP A 67 -43.10 -16.63 -14.38
C TRP A 67 -41.77 -17.19 -13.85
N LEU A 68 -40.75 -17.30 -14.72
CA LEU A 68 -39.43 -17.82 -14.35
C LEU A 68 -38.79 -16.99 -13.23
N MET A 69 -38.86 -15.66 -13.33
CA MET A 69 -38.29 -14.76 -12.32
C MET A 69 -38.95 -14.90 -10.94
N ARG A 70 -40.23 -15.30 -10.88
CA ARG A 70 -40.95 -15.54 -9.63
C ARG A 70 -40.66 -16.92 -9.03
N ASN A 71 -40.34 -17.91 -9.86
CA ASN A 71 -40.20 -19.31 -9.45
C ASN A 71 -38.75 -19.83 -9.52
N LYS A 72 -37.76 -18.97 -9.77
CA LYS A 72 -36.34 -19.31 -9.98
C LYS A 72 -35.66 -20.08 -8.84
N ASN A 73 -36.24 -20.11 -7.64
CA ASN A 73 -35.72 -20.84 -6.47
C ASN A 73 -36.49 -22.13 -6.15
N ALA A 74 -37.57 -22.41 -6.89
CA ALA A 74 -38.45 -23.56 -6.69
C ALA A 74 -38.94 -24.06 -8.06
N LEU A 75 -38.03 -24.63 -8.84
CA LEU A 75 -38.30 -25.13 -10.19
C LEU A 75 -38.65 -26.62 -10.18
N SER A 76 -39.63 -27.00 -11.00
CA SER A 76 -39.94 -28.40 -11.30
C SER A 76 -40.12 -28.59 -12.79
N HIS A 77 -39.81 -29.79 -13.30
CA HIS A 77 -39.93 -30.11 -14.72
C HIS A 77 -41.38 -29.91 -15.22
N SER A 78 -42.38 -30.35 -14.44
CA SER A 78 -43.80 -30.19 -14.79
C SER A 78 -44.20 -28.72 -14.93
N ALA A 79 -43.81 -27.88 -13.97
CA ALA A 79 -44.16 -26.45 -14.00
C ALA A 79 -43.47 -25.71 -15.15
N ILE A 80 -42.21 -26.07 -15.48
CA ILE A 80 -41.50 -25.51 -16.64
C ILE A 80 -42.18 -25.94 -17.95
N LYS A 81 -42.53 -27.21 -18.10
CA LYS A 81 -43.18 -27.75 -19.31
C LYS A 81 -44.55 -27.10 -19.55
N GLU A 82 -45.33 -26.90 -18.49
CA GLU A 82 -46.63 -26.23 -18.57
C GLU A 82 -46.50 -24.75 -18.95
N ASN A 83 -45.60 -24.01 -18.29
CA ASN A 83 -45.46 -22.57 -18.50
C ASN A 83 -44.65 -22.20 -19.76
N SER A 84 -43.85 -23.14 -20.30
CA SER A 84 -43.13 -22.98 -21.57
C SER A 84 -43.95 -23.45 -22.79
N ALA A 85 -45.15 -24.01 -22.57
CA ALA A 85 -45.99 -24.54 -23.64
C ALA A 85 -46.34 -23.47 -24.69
N GLY A 86 -45.93 -23.72 -25.94
CA GLY A 86 -46.19 -22.81 -27.07
C GLY A 86 -45.37 -21.51 -27.06
N VAL A 87 -44.33 -21.43 -26.21
CA VAL A 87 -43.36 -20.33 -26.19
C VAL A 87 -42.25 -20.62 -27.21
N ALA A 88 -42.08 -19.73 -28.18
CA ALA A 88 -40.99 -19.83 -29.15
C ALA A 88 -39.70 -19.19 -28.62
N LYS A 89 -38.55 -19.81 -28.92
CA LYS A 89 -37.23 -19.20 -28.72
C LYS A 89 -37.07 -17.97 -29.61
N LEU A 90 -36.24 -17.01 -29.19
CA LEU A 90 -35.88 -15.88 -30.03
C LEU A 90 -35.11 -16.39 -31.26
N THR A 91 -35.45 -15.87 -32.44
CA THR A 91 -34.60 -15.97 -33.63
C THR A 91 -33.33 -15.15 -33.41
N SER A 92 -32.23 -15.49 -34.10
CA SER A 92 -30.96 -14.77 -33.93
C SER A 92 -31.11 -13.25 -34.12
N ALA A 93 -31.82 -12.82 -35.17
CA ALA A 93 -32.10 -11.41 -35.42
C ALA A 93 -32.87 -10.71 -34.28
N ASN A 94 -33.84 -11.39 -33.67
CA ASN A 94 -34.58 -10.82 -32.53
C ASN A 94 -33.75 -10.83 -31.25
N GLU A 95 -32.89 -11.83 -31.07
CA GLU A 95 -31.96 -11.90 -29.93
C GLU A 95 -30.92 -10.77 -30.00
N TYR A 96 -30.32 -10.52 -31.16
CA TYR A 96 -29.44 -9.36 -31.39
C TYR A 96 -30.16 -8.04 -31.10
N LYS A 97 -31.40 -7.89 -31.57
CA LYS A 97 -32.20 -6.70 -31.29
C LYS A 97 -32.46 -6.48 -29.79
N VAL A 98 -32.70 -7.55 -29.02
CA VAL A 98 -32.88 -7.45 -27.56
C VAL A 98 -31.57 -7.08 -26.87
N TRP A 99 -30.44 -7.61 -27.34
CA TRP A 99 -29.10 -7.26 -26.86
C TRP A 99 -28.72 -5.81 -27.16
N ASP A 100 -28.91 -5.34 -28.39
CA ASP A 100 -28.66 -3.95 -28.76
C ASP A 100 -29.56 -2.99 -27.97
N ASN A 101 -30.80 -3.38 -27.69
CA ASN A 101 -31.66 -2.63 -26.78
C ASN A 101 -31.10 -2.62 -25.36
N LEU A 102 -30.58 -3.74 -24.84
CA LEU A 102 -29.95 -3.76 -23.52
C LEU A 102 -28.73 -2.83 -23.48
N ILE A 103 -27.88 -2.84 -24.50
CA ILE A 103 -26.69 -2.00 -24.62
C ILE A 103 -27.10 -0.53 -24.70
N TYR A 104 -28.05 -0.17 -25.58
CA TYR A 104 -28.61 1.18 -25.69
C TYR A 104 -29.13 1.71 -24.35
N GLN A 105 -29.94 0.91 -23.64
CA GLN A 105 -30.51 1.32 -22.35
C GLN A 105 -29.43 1.46 -21.27
N THR A 106 -28.34 0.70 -21.38
CA THR A 106 -27.19 0.76 -20.47
C THR A 106 -26.36 2.02 -20.69
N ILE A 107 -26.08 2.35 -21.96
CA ILE A 107 -25.30 3.53 -22.37
C ILE A 107 -26.09 4.83 -22.12
N ASN A 108 -27.33 4.92 -22.61
CA ASN A 108 -28.10 6.18 -22.61
C ASN A 108 -28.94 6.43 -21.36
N ARG A 109 -29.01 5.47 -20.41
CA ARG A 109 -29.77 5.57 -19.15
C ARG A 109 -31.26 5.89 -19.32
N THR A 110 -31.87 5.46 -20.42
CA THR A 110 -33.23 5.86 -20.79
C THR A 110 -34.31 5.24 -19.91
N SER A 111 -34.28 3.92 -19.65
CA SER A 111 -35.31 3.27 -18.84
C SER A 111 -34.82 2.01 -18.12
N VAL A 112 -34.85 2.04 -16.78
CA VAL A 112 -34.56 0.88 -15.92
C VAL A 112 -35.55 -0.26 -16.18
N TYR A 113 -36.83 0.06 -16.41
CA TYR A 113 -37.85 -0.95 -16.64
C TYR A 113 -37.69 -1.69 -17.98
N VAL A 114 -37.23 -0.99 -19.02
CA VAL A 114 -36.92 -1.63 -20.32
C VAL A 114 -35.67 -2.49 -20.20
N ARG A 115 -34.65 -2.01 -19.48
CA ARG A 115 -33.42 -2.77 -19.23
C ARG A 115 -33.69 -4.10 -18.50
N GLU A 116 -34.43 -4.05 -17.40
CA GLU A 116 -34.84 -5.25 -16.65
C GLU A 116 -35.66 -6.20 -17.53
N ALA A 117 -36.56 -5.67 -18.36
CA ALA A 117 -37.33 -6.49 -19.30
C ALA A 117 -36.44 -7.20 -20.33
N CYS A 118 -35.42 -6.53 -20.88
CA CYS A 118 -34.44 -7.13 -21.78
C CYS A 118 -33.61 -8.21 -21.07
N ILE A 119 -33.10 -7.95 -19.87
CA ILE A 119 -32.34 -8.93 -19.06
C ILE A 119 -33.18 -10.19 -18.81
N GLN A 120 -34.43 -10.02 -18.38
CA GLN A 120 -35.34 -11.13 -18.11
C GLN A 120 -35.63 -11.97 -19.35
N LEU A 121 -35.81 -11.34 -20.50
CA LEU A 121 -36.01 -12.03 -21.78
C LEU A 121 -34.77 -12.83 -22.20
N LEU A 122 -33.56 -12.28 -22.05
CA LEU A 122 -32.32 -12.96 -22.41
C LEU A 122 -32.07 -14.20 -21.52
N ILE A 123 -32.29 -14.08 -20.21
CA ILE A 123 -32.19 -15.21 -19.27
C ILE A 123 -33.22 -16.29 -19.64
N ALA A 124 -34.48 -15.90 -19.87
CA ALA A 124 -35.54 -16.82 -20.24
C ALA A 124 -35.28 -17.52 -21.58
N ASN A 125 -34.74 -16.80 -22.58
CA ASN A 125 -34.37 -17.38 -23.88
C ASN A 125 -33.26 -18.42 -23.74
N LYS A 126 -32.19 -18.12 -23.00
CA LYS A 126 -31.11 -19.09 -22.72
C LYS A 126 -31.63 -20.30 -21.96
N PHE A 127 -32.50 -20.08 -20.98
CA PHE A 127 -33.14 -21.14 -20.19
C PHE A 127 -33.97 -22.07 -21.09
N LEU A 128 -34.82 -21.51 -21.96
CA LEU A 128 -35.66 -22.29 -22.88
C LEU A 128 -34.84 -23.06 -23.91
N LYS A 129 -33.78 -22.47 -24.47
CA LYS A 129 -32.86 -23.19 -25.37
C LYS A 129 -32.32 -24.43 -24.67
N ALA A 130 -31.74 -24.27 -23.48
CA ALA A 130 -31.21 -25.38 -22.70
C ALA A 130 -32.28 -26.43 -22.34
N PHE A 131 -33.48 -26.01 -21.95
CA PHE A 131 -34.57 -26.93 -21.61
C PHE A 131 -35.05 -27.73 -22.82
N ASN A 132 -35.18 -27.11 -23.99
CA ASN A 132 -35.63 -27.77 -25.21
C ASN A 132 -34.54 -28.67 -25.82
N ASP A 133 -33.27 -28.31 -25.66
CA ASP A 133 -32.12 -29.09 -26.14
C ASP A 133 -31.82 -30.28 -25.21
N THR A 134 -32.25 -30.23 -23.95
CA THR A 134 -32.10 -31.32 -22.99
C THR A 134 -33.12 -32.43 -23.27
N SER A 135 -32.63 -33.65 -23.53
CA SER A 135 -33.49 -34.82 -23.73
C SER A 135 -33.87 -35.44 -22.40
N PHE A 136 -35.10 -35.20 -21.96
CA PHE A 136 -35.64 -35.82 -20.75
C PHE A 136 -36.21 -37.23 -21.02
N PRO A 137 -36.10 -38.17 -20.07
CA PRO A 137 -36.79 -39.46 -20.15
C PRO A 137 -38.30 -39.27 -20.36
N LYS A 138 -38.91 -40.10 -21.21
CA LYS A 138 -40.36 -40.10 -21.49
C LYS A 138 -41.16 -40.76 -20.35
N VAL A 139 -40.98 -40.31 -19.13
CA VAL A 139 -41.73 -40.73 -17.93
C VAL A 139 -42.57 -39.53 -17.49
N ASP A 140 -43.87 -39.72 -17.24
CA ASP A 140 -44.76 -38.63 -16.81
C ASP A 140 -45.46 -39.02 -15.50
N PRO A 141 -45.26 -38.30 -14.37
CA PRO A 141 -44.44 -37.08 -14.21
C PRO A 141 -42.94 -37.38 -14.08
N TYR A 142 -42.12 -36.67 -14.86
CA TYR A 142 -40.67 -36.66 -14.70
C TYR A 142 -40.27 -35.72 -13.56
N THR A 143 -39.41 -36.20 -12.66
CA THR A 143 -38.79 -35.41 -11.59
C THR A 143 -37.33 -35.18 -11.92
N PHE A 144 -36.87 -33.94 -11.81
CA PHE A 144 -35.45 -33.62 -12.00
C PHE A 144 -34.56 -34.41 -11.04
N SER A 145 -33.40 -34.84 -11.54
CA SER A 145 -32.30 -35.26 -10.68
C SER A 145 -31.78 -34.07 -9.86
N GLU A 146 -31.03 -34.35 -8.79
CA GLU A 146 -30.42 -33.29 -7.98
C GLU A 146 -29.48 -32.39 -8.82
N GLU A 147 -28.73 -33.00 -9.74
CA GLU A 147 -27.82 -32.30 -10.65
C GLU A 147 -28.58 -31.41 -11.65
N GLU A 148 -29.67 -31.92 -12.23
CA GLU A 148 -30.52 -31.16 -13.16
C GLU A 148 -31.20 -29.98 -12.46
N LEU A 149 -31.72 -30.20 -11.26
CA LEU A 149 -32.34 -29.13 -10.47
C LEU A 149 -31.33 -28.03 -10.15
N LYS A 150 -30.11 -28.39 -9.73
CA LYS A 150 -29.01 -27.45 -9.50
C LYS A 150 -28.66 -26.69 -10.79
N ALA A 151 -28.52 -27.39 -11.92
CA ALA A 151 -28.18 -26.79 -13.21
C ALA A 151 -29.24 -25.80 -13.71
N PHE A 152 -30.53 -26.16 -13.68
CA PHE A 152 -31.62 -25.28 -14.09
C PHE A 152 -31.83 -24.11 -13.12
N THR A 153 -31.63 -24.33 -11.80
CA THR A 153 -31.65 -23.23 -10.81
C THR A 153 -30.53 -22.23 -11.07
N ARG A 154 -29.33 -22.68 -11.44
CA ARG A 154 -28.20 -21.81 -11.84
C ARG A 154 -28.51 -21.03 -13.12
N ARG A 155 -29.12 -21.66 -14.12
CA ARG A 155 -29.55 -20.99 -15.36
C ARG A 155 -30.64 -19.95 -15.12
N ALA A 156 -31.59 -20.21 -14.22
CA ALA A 156 -32.65 -19.26 -13.88
C ALA A 156 -32.13 -18.03 -13.09
N ASN A 157 -31.03 -18.20 -12.35
CA ASN A 157 -30.32 -17.12 -11.65
C ASN A 157 -29.12 -16.58 -12.43
N ALA A 158 -29.08 -16.80 -13.75
CA ALA A 158 -27.95 -16.38 -14.56
C ALA A 158 -27.81 -14.86 -14.61
N SER A 159 -26.56 -14.39 -14.68
CA SER A 159 -26.24 -12.98 -14.86
C SER A 159 -25.94 -12.68 -16.32
N VAL A 160 -26.48 -11.58 -16.86
CA VAL A 160 -26.22 -11.15 -18.23
C VAL A 160 -24.93 -10.35 -18.28
N VAL A 161 -23.99 -10.75 -19.13
CA VAL A 161 -22.65 -10.17 -19.22
C VAL A 161 -22.55 -9.29 -20.46
N ILE A 162 -22.14 -8.04 -20.26
CA ILE A 162 -21.83 -7.07 -21.33
C ILE A 162 -20.31 -6.95 -21.40
N SER A 163 -19.75 -7.03 -22.61
CA SER A 163 -18.30 -7.02 -22.79
C SER A 163 -17.70 -5.67 -22.43
N LYS A 164 -16.51 -5.71 -21.82
CA LYS A 164 -15.74 -4.52 -21.41
C LYS A 164 -15.37 -3.64 -22.62
N VAL A 165 -15.34 -4.18 -23.84
CA VAL A 165 -14.94 -3.44 -25.05
C VAL A 165 -15.83 -2.21 -25.30
N LEU A 166 -17.11 -2.28 -24.91
CA LEU A 166 -18.09 -1.17 -25.03
C LEU A 166 -17.89 -0.08 -23.98
N PHE A 167 -17.06 -0.32 -22.97
CA PHE A 167 -16.81 0.63 -21.91
C PHE A 167 -15.36 1.07 -22.02
N THR A 168 -15.13 2.38 -22.01
CA THR A 168 -13.77 2.88 -21.81
C THR A 168 -13.25 2.31 -20.51
N ALA A 169 -11.96 2.00 -20.42
CA ALA A 169 -11.35 1.63 -19.17
C ALA A 169 -11.47 2.82 -18.22
N THR A 170 -12.57 2.88 -17.48
CA THR A 170 -12.67 3.71 -16.29
C THR A 170 -11.72 3.07 -15.30
N ASP A 171 -10.44 3.48 -15.36
CA ASP A 171 -9.87 3.94 -14.11
C ASP A 171 -10.87 4.96 -13.60
N ASP A 172 -11.60 4.61 -12.54
CA ASP A 172 -12.37 5.56 -11.76
C ASP A 172 -11.36 6.54 -11.13
N SER A 173 -10.84 7.43 -11.97
CA SER A 173 -10.07 8.62 -11.67
C SER A 173 -11.02 9.82 -11.64
N LYS A 174 -12.23 9.62 -11.12
CA LYS A 174 -12.68 10.69 -10.23
C LYS A 174 -11.60 10.78 -9.15
N PRO A 175 -11.08 11.97 -8.80
CA PRO A 175 -10.26 12.11 -7.61
C PRO A 175 -11.14 11.73 -6.44
N GLN A 176 -11.21 10.43 -6.16
CA GLN A 176 -11.73 9.88 -4.94
C GLN A 176 -10.79 10.49 -3.92
N LYS A 177 -11.30 11.49 -3.18
CA LYS A 177 -10.61 12.00 -2.00
C LYS A 177 -10.11 10.76 -1.28
N SER A 178 -8.78 10.57 -1.29
CA SER A 178 -8.12 9.44 -0.67
C SER A 178 -8.82 9.22 0.65
N THR A 179 -9.58 8.11 0.73
CA THR A 179 -10.24 7.70 1.96
C THR A 179 -9.16 7.78 3.01
N ARG A 180 -9.36 8.60 4.07
CA ARG A 180 -8.41 8.83 5.17
C ARG A 180 -7.77 7.51 5.59
N SER A 181 -6.72 7.08 4.91
CA SER A 181 -6.19 5.75 5.12
C SER A 181 -5.23 5.95 6.26
N LYS A 182 -5.73 5.62 7.46
CA LYS A 182 -4.92 5.57 8.68
C LYS A 182 -3.71 4.65 8.47
N THR A 183 -3.81 3.70 7.54
CA THR A 183 -2.73 2.81 7.11
C THR A 183 -1.53 3.59 6.56
N PHE A 184 -1.71 4.50 5.59
CA PHE A 184 -0.59 5.27 5.04
C PHE A 184 0.12 6.15 6.07
N GLU A 185 -0.64 6.83 6.92
CA GLU A 185 -0.09 7.71 7.97
C GLU A 185 0.72 6.91 8.98
N ARG A 186 0.15 5.80 9.46
CA ARG A 186 0.84 4.91 10.37
C ARG A 186 2.08 4.29 9.73
N ASP A 187 2.02 3.89 8.46
CA ASP A 187 3.17 3.30 7.80
C ASP A 187 4.27 4.34 7.58
N ILE A 188 3.92 5.62 7.36
CA ILE A 188 4.88 6.74 7.39
C ILE A 188 5.44 6.90 8.80
N ASP A 189 4.62 6.82 9.85
CA ASP A 189 5.10 6.89 11.25
C ASP A 189 6.10 5.79 11.58
N ILE A 190 5.79 4.54 11.20
CA ILE A 190 6.69 3.39 11.35
C ILE A 190 7.99 3.65 10.58
N PHE A 191 7.89 4.08 9.33
CA PHE A 191 9.06 4.32 8.50
C PHE A 191 9.96 5.43 9.07
N THR A 192 9.39 6.57 9.47
CA THR A 192 10.16 7.67 10.06
C THR A 192 10.86 7.21 11.34
N ALA A 193 10.18 6.47 12.21
CA ALA A 193 10.78 5.96 13.43
C ALA A 193 11.92 4.96 13.15
N GLU A 194 11.74 4.03 12.21
CA GLU A 194 12.79 3.10 11.76
C GLU A 194 13.99 3.83 11.16
N HIS A 195 13.75 4.88 10.38
CA HIS A 195 14.81 5.73 9.83
C HIS A 195 15.57 6.46 10.95
N ASN A 196 14.88 7.06 11.92
CA ASN A 196 15.51 7.71 13.07
C ASN A 196 16.32 6.72 13.92
N ILE A 197 15.81 5.50 14.12
CA ILE A 197 16.54 4.43 14.82
C ILE A 197 17.86 4.13 14.12
N ALA A 198 17.86 4.01 12.79
CA ALA A 198 19.10 3.78 12.02
C ALA A 198 20.10 4.94 12.19
N GLN A 199 19.63 6.19 12.19
CA GLN A 199 20.45 7.37 12.41
C GLN A 199 21.11 7.36 13.81
N TYR A 200 20.31 7.12 14.85
CA TYR A 200 20.83 7.04 16.22
C TYR A 200 21.80 5.88 16.42
N GLN A 201 21.54 4.72 15.82
CA GLN A 201 22.47 3.60 15.84
C GLN A 201 23.79 3.93 15.13
N ASN A 202 23.74 4.62 13.99
CA ASN A 202 24.95 5.07 13.30
C ASN A 202 25.75 6.06 14.14
N LEU A 203 25.08 7.07 14.73
CA LEU A 203 25.69 8.03 15.65
C LEU A 203 26.39 7.32 16.82
N THR A 204 25.71 6.39 17.50
CA THR A 204 26.31 5.62 18.61
C THR A 204 27.54 4.83 18.17
N ASN A 205 27.51 4.23 16.98
CA ASN A 205 28.64 3.47 16.46
C ASN A 205 29.84 4.36 16.11
N GLU A 206 29.59 5.55 15.56
CA GLU A 206 30.64 6.54 15.30
C GLU A 206 31.22 7.10 16.59
N LEU A 207 30.37 7.48 17.56
CA LEU A 207 30.79 7.97 18.87
C LEU A 207 31.66 6.96 19.63
N LYS A 208 31.33 5.67 19.60
CA LYS A 208 32.17 4.61 20.22
C LYS A 208 33.58 4.57 19.65
N LYS A 209 33.74 4.80 18.34
CA LYS A 209 35.07 4.87 17.72
C LYS A 209 35.80 6.13 18.19
N VAL A 210 35.10 7.27 18.23
CA VAL A 210 35.68 8.55 18.65
C VAL A 210 36.06 8.54 20.13
N GLU A 211 35.28 7.91 20.99
CA GLU A 211 35.56 7.71 22.42
C GLU A 211 36.86 6.93 22.62
N GLN A 212 37.06 5.82 21.89
CA GLN A 212 38.31 5.06 21.95
C GLN A 212 39.52 5.90 21.54
N HIS A 213 39.37 6.76 20.53
CA HIS A 213 40.42 7.69 20.13
C HIS A 213 40.63 8.79 21.17
N TYR A 214 39.57 9.34 21.74
CA TYR A 214 39.62 10.37 22.77
C TYR A 214 40.37 9.88 24.01
N ILE A 215 40.05 8.68 24.50
CA ILE A 215 40.75 8.07 25.65
C ILE A 215 42.24 7.91 25.36
N LYS A 216 42.60 7.47 24.14
CA LYS A 216 44.01 7.35 23.73
C LYS A 216 44.71 8.71 23.63
N ASP A 217 44.05 9.74 23.10
CA ASP A 217 44.60 11.08 22.96
C ASP A 217 44.86 11.68 24.37
N VAL A 218 43.92 11.51 25.30
CA VAL A 218 44.06 11.94 26.71
C VAL A 218 45.19 11.18 27.41
N GLN A 219 45.26 9.85 27.24
CA GLN A 219 46.34 9.03 27.81
C GLN A 219 47.71 9.46 27.28
N THR A 220 47.82 9.70 25.97
CA THR A 220 49.07 10.17 25.35
C THR A 220 49.49 11.53 25.89
N ALA A 221 48.54 12.47 26.03
CA ALA A 221 48.80 13.79 26.61
C ALA A 221 49.25 13.70 28.08
N PHE A 222 48.65 12.78 28.85
CA PHE A 222 49.05 12.50 30.22
C PHE A 222 50.48 11.95 30.30
N GLU A 223 50.81 10.94 29.49
CA GLU A 223 52.14 10.34 29.43
C GLU A 223 53.21 11.37 29.02
N GLN A 224 52.91 12.22 28.04
CA GLN A 224 53.81 13.32 27.64
C GLN A 224 54.02 14.33 28.77
N ALA A 225 52.95 14.71 29.48
CA ALA A 225 53.05 15.62 30.61
C ALA A 225 53.85 15.01 31.78
N LEU A 226 53.66 13.72 32.03
CA LEU A 226 54.39 12.98 33.07
C LEU A 226 55.88 12.84 32.73
N ASN A 227 56.20 12.48 31.49
CA ASN A 227 57.59 12.38 31.03
C ASN A 227 58.30 13.74 31.13
N LYS A 228 57.65 14.81 30.67
CA LYS A 228 58.20 16.17 30.79
C LYS A 228 58.44 16.56 32.25
N HIS A 229 57.52 16.21 33.15
CA HIS A 229 57.70 16.43 34.57
C HIS A 229 58.89 15.64 35.14
N ASN A 230 59.01 14.36 34.79
CA ASN A 230 60.13 13.53 35.22
C ASN A 230 61.47 14.08 34.72
N ASP A 231 61.54 14.50 33.44
CA ASP A 231 62.72 15.15 32.86
C ASP A 231 63.08 16.44 33.62
N ASP A 232 62.07 17.24 33.98
CA ASP A 232 62.25 18.46 34.78
C ASP A 232 62.78 18.15 36.18
N VAL A 233 62.26 17.11 36.85
CA VAL A 233 62.75 16.65 38.16
C VAL A 233 64.17 16.12 38.08
N GLU A 234 64.48 15.28 37.09
CA GLU A 234 65.84 14.76 36.86
C GLU A 234 66.85 15.88 36.63
N ARG A 235 66.47 16.90 35.85
CA ARG A 235 67.28 18.10 35.65
C ARG A 235 67.53 18.85 36.95
N ILE A 236 66.48 19.11 37.76
CA ILE A 236 66.62 19.79 39.05
C ILE A 236 67.54 19.00 40.00
N VAL A 237 67.39 17.67 40.05
CA VAL A 237 68.24 16.80 40.87
C VAL A 237 69.70 16.83 40.39
N GLY A 238 69.93 16.79 39.07
CA GLY A 238 71.27 16.84 38.48
C GLY A 238 71.99 18.18 38.67
N GLU A 239 71.26 19.29 38.68
CA GLU A 239 71.79 20.64 38.92
C GLU A 239 72.03 20.94 40.42
N THR A 240 71.36 20.21 41.32
CA THR A 240 71.49 20.41 42.77
C THR A 240 72.74 19.71 43.31
N LYS A 241 73.64 20.46 43.97
CA LYS A 241 74.84 19.88 44.58
C LYS A 241 74.47 19.04 45.82
N PRO A 242 74.85 17.75 45.90
CA PRO A 242 74.57 16.93 47.07
C PRO A 242 75.45 17.35 48.26
N THR A 243 74.88 17.34 49.46
CA THR A 243 75.61 17.43 50.72
C THR A 243 75.97 16.02 51.19
N ILE A 244 77.27 15.73 51.31
CA ILE A 244 77.77 14.42 51.73
C ILE A 244 77.81 14.39 53.26
N ILE A 245 77.08 13.45 53.87
CA ILE A 245 77.11 13.17 55.30
C ILE A 245 77.82 11.83 55.49
N GLU A 246 78.79 11.78 56.40
CA GLU A 246 79.54 10.56 56.72
C GLU A 246 78.86 9.84 57.88
N GLU A 247 78.28 8.67 57.62
CA GLU A 247 77.68 7.82 58.65
C GLU A 247 78.60 6.62 58.91
N LYS A 248 78.97 6.40 60.17
CA LYS A 248 79.81 5.26 60.56
C LYS A 248 78.92 4.06 60.85
N ASP A 249 79.18 2.94 60.19
CA ASP A 249 78.51 1.68 60.52
C ASP A 249 78.97 1.14 61.89
N ALA A 250 78.24 0.14 62.42
CA ALA A 250 78.55 -0.50 63.70
C ALA A 250 79.92 -1.22 63.74
N LEU A 251 80.62 -1.33 62.62
CA LEU A 251 81.95 -1.93 62.46
C LEU A 251 83.05 -0.87 62.23
N GLY A 252 82.70 0.42 62.26
CA GLY A 252 83.63 1.55 62.13
C GLY A 252 83.96 1.97 60.70
N ASN A 253 83.31 1.40 59.68
CA ASN A 253 83.49 1.83 58.30
C ASN A 253 82.69 3.11 58.03
N ILE A 254 83.31 4.06 57.34
CA ILE A 254 82.68 5.32 56.96
C ILE A 254 81.88 5.10 55.68
N LYS A 255 80.57 5.28 55.75
CA LYS A 255 79.66 5.27 54.60
C LYS A 255 79.28 6.70 54.26
N GLN A 256 79.70 7.17 53.09
CA GLN A 256 79.31 8.48 52.58
C GLN A 256 77.88 8.41 52.01
N ILE A 257 76.96 9.13 52.64
CA ILE A 257 75.56 9.23 52.21
C ILE A 257 75.35 10.60 51.58
N LYS A 258 74.89 10.61 50.32
CA LYS A 258 74.52 11.82 49.61
C LYS A 258 73.12 12.25 50.05
N THR A 259 72.99 13.45 50.59
CA THR A 259 71.70 14.03 51.01
C THR A 259 71.45 15.36 50.29
N TYR A 260 70.18 15.66 50.00
CA TYR A 260 69.76 16.87 49.27
C TYR A 260 68.80 17.70 50.14
N PRO A 261 69.30 18.39 51.19
CA PRO A 261 68.45 19.05 52.18
C PRO A 261 67.62 20.22 51.64
N ASP A 262 68.06 20.89 50.56
CA ASP A 262 67.38 22.06 49.97
C ASP A 262 66.60 21.76 48.67
N LEU A 263 66.48 20.48 48.27
CA LEU A 263 65.82 20.09 47.03
C LEU A 263 64.30 20.27 47.12
N LYS A 264 63.75 21.22 46.34
CA LYS A 264 62.31 21.41 46.19
C LYS A 264 61.86 20.85 44.85
N VAL A 265 61.20 19.70 44.89
CA VAL A 265 60.62 19.05 43.71
C VAL A 265 59.25 19.70 43.41
N PRO A 266 58.99 20.13 42.16
CA PRO A 266 57.67 20.64 41.80
C PRO A 266 56.60 19.55 41.94
N GLU A 267 55.38 19.93 42.30
CA GLU A 267 54.24 19.00 42.35
C GLU A 267 53.70 18.76 40.93
N PHE A 268 53.44 17.51 40.57
CA PHE A 268 52.82 17.19 39.28
C PHE A 268 51.33 17.53 39.29
N THR A 269 50.89 18.37 38.37
CA THR A 269 49.46 18.68 38.16
C THR A 269 49.13 18.55 36.69
N PHE A 270 48.26 17.59 36.35
CA PHE A 270 47.73 17.41 35.00
C PHE A 270 46.42 18.18 34.84
N LYS A 271 46.34 19.05 33.84
CA LYS A 271 45.08 19.69 33.40
C LYS A 271 44.70 19.12 32.06
N GLN A 272 43.52 18.52 31.97
CA GLN A 272 42.99 17.98 30.72
C GLN A 272 42.61 19.13 29.78
N GLU A 273 43.41 19.32 28.73
CA GLU A 273 43.19 20.38 27.73
C GLU A 273 42.23 19.96 26.60
N ILE A 274 42.03 18.66 26.41
CA ILE A 274 41.18 18.11 25.36
C ILE A 274 39.72 18.08 25.86
N ALA A 275 38.96 19.13 25.56
CA ALA A 275 37.52 19.16 25.81
C ALA A 275 36.76 18.30 24.77
N LEU A 276 35.76 17.56 25.23
CA LEU A 276 34.79 16.91 24.35
C LEU A 276 33.75 17.97 23.93
N ASP A 277 33.94 18.54 22.74
CA ASP A 277 33.06 19.57 22.19
C ASP A 277 32.76 19.33 20.70
N GLU A 278 31.85 20.12 20.12
CA GLU A 278 31.51 20.05 18.70
C GLU A 278 32.77 20.16 17.81
N LYS A 279 33.73 20.98 18.21
CA LYS A 279 34.96 21.22 17.46
C LYS A 279 35.84 19.97 17.41
N TYR A 280 35.90 19.22 18.49
CA TYR A 280 36.59 17.94 18.57
C TYR A 280 35.90 16.85 17.72
N LEU A 281 34.57 16.80 17.74
CA LEU A 281 33.78 15.83 16.98
C LEU A 281 33.77 16.12 15.47
N LYS A 282 33.91 17.38 15.07
CA LYS A 282 33.90 17.80 13.66
C LYS A 282 35.02 17.11 12.87
N GLY A 283 34.63 16.39 11.82
CA GLY A 283 35.55 15.62 10.98
C GLY A 283 35.97 14.27 11.55
N LYS A 284 35.58 13.94 12.79
CA LYS A 284 35.73 12.60 13.40
C LYS A 284 34.46 11.75 13.30
N ILE A 285 33.31 12.37 13.09
CA ILE A 285 32.02 11.75 12.78
C ILE A 285 31.51 12.23 11.41
N SER A 286 30.54 11.52 10.83
CA SER A 286 29.92 11.93 9.57
C SER A 286 29.13 13.24 9.71
N GLU A 287 28.95 13.98 8.61
CA GLU A 287 28.16 15.22 8.62
C GLU A 287 26.70 14.97 9.05
N GLU A 288 26.17 13.80 8.70
CA GLU A 288 24.83 13.37 9.09
C GLU A 288 24.73 13.15 10.61
N SER A 289 25.66 12.40 11.21
CA SER A 289 25.75 12.21 12.66
C SER A 289 25.96 13.54 13.41
N LEU A 290 26.78 14.45 12.88
CA LEU A 290 26.99 15.76 13.47
C LEU A 290 25.71 16.60 13.45
N SER A 291 24.93 16.51 12.38
CA SER A 291 23.64 17.21 12.26
C SER A 291 22.63 16.65 13.27
N VAL A 292 22.55 15.33 13.42
CA VAL A 292 21.71 14.68 14.44
C VAL A 292 22.12 15.11 15.85
N LEU A 293 23.43 15.13 16.14
CA LEU A 293 23.97 15.50 17.45
C LEU A 293 23.57 16.92 17.85
N LYS A 294 23.70 17.89 16.95
CA LYS A 294 23.27 19.28 17.18
C LYS A 294 21.77 19.39 17.34
N GLU A 295 21.02 18.75 16.44
CA GLU A 295 19.58 18.95 16.38
C GLU A 295 18.86 18.36 17.59
N GLN A 296 19.40 17.27 18.13
CA GLN A 296 18.88 16.66 19.35
C GLN A 296 19.44 17.32 20.62
N ASN A 297 20.22 18.41 20.50
CA ASN A 297 20.92 19.11 21.59
C ASN A 297 21.86 18.20 22.41
N LEU A 298 22.45 17.20 21.76
CA LEU A 298 23.37 16.24 22.39
C LEU A 298 24.79 16.80 22.54
N ASP A 299 25.12 17.88 21.84
CA ASP A 299 26.37 18.64 21.96
C ASP A 299 26.51 19.42 23.27
N SER A 300 25.42 19.55 24.03
CA SER A 300 25.43 20.18 25.35
C SER A 300 26.12 19.35 26.44
N HIS A 301 26.35 18.06 26.18
CA HIS A 301 26.98 17.14 27.11
C HIS A 301 28.51 17.14 26.97
N THR A 302 29.20 17.09 28.11
CA THR A 302 30.67 17.07 28.16
C THR A 302 31.26 15.68 28.34
N ASP A 303 30.42 14.65 28.48
CA ASP A 303 30.82 13.25 28.68
C ASP A 303 30.07 12.33 27.69
N PHE A 304 30.77 11.31 27.17
CA PHE A 304 30.19 10.31 26.28
C PHE A 304 29.05 9.52 26.97
N ALA A 305 29.14 9.27 28.27
CA ALA A 305 28.11 8.55 29.02
C ALA A 305 26.76 9.27 29.02
N ASP A 306 26.78 10.61 29.13
CA ASP A 306 25.56 11.43 29.09
C ASP A 306 24.99 11.50 27.67
N ILE A 307 25.86 11.57 26.65
CA ILE A 307 25.45 11.50 25.24
C ILE A 307 24.77 10.15 24.96
N TYR A 308 25.38 9.03 25.37
CA TYR A 308 24.82 7.70 25.16
C TYR A 308 23.48 7.52 25.87
N SER A 309 23.37 7.98 27.13
CA SER A 309 22.12 7.90 27.88
C SER A 309 21.00 8.66 27.17
N SER A 310 21.29 9.86 26.67
CA SER A 310 20.34 10.67 25.91
C SER A 310 19.95 10.03 24.57
N VAL A 311 20.91 9.43 23.86
CA VAL A 311 20.63 8.69 22.62
C VAL A 311 19.78 7.44 22.88
N ASP A 312 20.05 6.71 23.96
CA ASP A 312 19.29 5.52 24.35
C ASP A 312 17.84 5.87 24.74
N GLU A 313 17.62 7.00 25.40
CA GLU A 313 16.26 7.51 25.66
C GLU A 313 15.50 7.82 24.36
N LYS A 314 16.16 8.45 23.37
CA LYS A 314 15.57 8.69 22.05
C LYS A 314 15.26 7.39 21.31
N LEU A 315 16.21 6.44 21.31
CA LEU A 315 16.00 5.12 20.71
C LEU A 315 14.80 4.40 21.32
N LYS A 316 14.67 4.42 22.65
CA LYS A 316 13.53 3.81 23.35
C LYS A 316 12.20 4.42 22.91
N SER A 317 12.13 5.75 22.81
CA SER A 317 10.92 6.46 22.34
C SER A 317 10.53 6.07 20.90
N GLU A 318 11.51 5.92 20.00
CA GLU A 318 11.25 5.51 18.61
C GLU A 318 10.80 4.04 18.54
N TYR A 319 11.43 3.15 19.30
CA TYR A 319 11.00 1.74 19.38
C TYR A 319 9.57 1.59 19.92
N GLU A 320 9.19 2.39 20.91
CA GLU A 320 7.81 2.43 21.43
C GLU A 320 6.83 2.89 20.36
N THR A 321 7.18 3.91 19.57
CA THR A 321 6.37 4.38 18.44
C THR A 321 6.14 3.28 17.41
N VAL A 322 7.19 2.54 17.02
CA VAL A 322 7.08 1.40 16.10
C VAL A 322 6.20 0.30 16.70
N TYR A 323 6.40 -0.03 17.97
CA TYR A 323 5.64 -1.07 18.66
C TYR A 323 4.15 -0.73 18.71
N GLU A 324 3.79 0.46 19.18
CA GLU A 324 2.40 0.89 19.28
C GLU A 324 1.70 0.94 17.91
N ALA A 325 2.40 1.45 16.90
CA ALA A 325 1.88 1.51 15.54
C ALA A 325 1.60 0.09 15.01
N ARG A 326 2.52 -0.86 15.23
CA ARG A 326 2.35 -2.27 14.81
C ARG A 326 1.31 -3.03 15.64
N GLN A 327 1.05 -2.69 16.90
CA GLN A 327 -0.05 -3.30 17.67
C GLN A 327 -1.44 -2.96 17.09
N LYS A 328 -1.59 -1.76 16.52
CA LYS A 328 -2.82 -1.30 15.85
C LYS A 328 -3.08 -1.99 14.51
N LEU A 329 -2.21 -2.91 14.08
CA LEU A 329 -2.26 -3.64 12.79
C LEU A 329 -3.14 -4.91 12.81
N ARG A 330 -3.78 -5.24 13.95
CA ARG A 330 -4.72 -6.36 14.04
C ARG A 330 -5.81 -6.19 12.98
N THR A 331 -5.74 -7.00 11.92
CA THR A 331 -6.67 -7.00 10.80
C THR A 331 -8.11 -7.03 11.31
N LYS A 332 -8.99 -6.20 10.72
CA LYS A 332 -10.43 -6.33 10.93
C LYS A 332 -10.84 -7.71 10.42
N LYS A 333 -10.89 -8.68 11.32
CA LYS A 333 -11.44 -10.00 11.06
C LYS A 333 -12.94 -9.86 11.11
N VAL A 334 -13.60 -10.00 9.95
CA VAL A 334 -15.05 -10.08 9.91
C VAL A 334 -15.41 -11.57 9.88
N SER A 335 -16.29 -11.98 10.80
CA SER A 335 -16.88 -13.30 10.76
C SER A 335 -18.12 -13.23 9.88
N ILE A 336 -18.08 -13.91 8.74
CA ILE A 336 -19.26 -14.14 7.91
C ILE A 336 -19.53 -15.64 7.98
N ARG A 337 -20.66 -16.01 8.59
CA ARG A 337 -21.12 -17.41 8.72
C ARG A 337 -20.05 -18.39 9.27
N GLY A 338 -19.33 -17.98 10.32
CA GLY A 338 -18.36 -18.85 11.01
C GLY A 338 -16.94 -18.86 10.42
N ALA A 339 -16.73 -18.41 9.18
CA ALA A 339 -15.41 -18.22 8.60
C ALA A 339 -14.82 -16.85 8.99
N LYS A 340 -13.56 -16.82 9.45
CA LYS A 340 -12.82 -15.59 9.76
C LYS A 340 -12.10 -15.14 8.49
N ILE A 341 -12.60 -14.07 7.86
CA ILE A 341 -11.98 -13.52 6.65
C ILE A 341 -11.16 -12.29 7.02
N ASN A 342 -9.93 -12.22 6.51
CA ASN A 342 -9.15 -10.99 6.56
C ASN A 342 -9.65 -10.07 5.44
N LEU A 343 -10.14 -8.89 5.80
CA LEU A 343 -10.40 -7.85 4.81
C LEU A 343 -9.04 -7.36 4.26
N THR A 344 -8.73 -7.67 3.01
CA THR A 344 -7.66 -6.99 2.28
C THR A 344 -8.15 -5.59 1.93
N ASP A 345 -7.31 -4.58 2.21
CA ASP A 345 -7.62 -3.18 1.94
C ASP A 345 -7.90 -3.01 0.43
N ASN A 346 -9.00 -2.35 0.10
CA ASN A 346 -9.52 -2.17 -1.26
C ASN A 346 -8.42 -1.65 -2.20
N GLN A 347 -8.57 -1.92 -3.50
CA GLN A 347 -7.71 -1.35 -4.54
C GLN A 347 -7.60 0.16 -4.34
N ILE A 348 -6.40 0.62 -3.98
CA ILE A 348 -6.05 2.05 -3.92
C ILE A 348 -5.42 2.33 -5.27
N ASN A 349 -5.95 3.32 -5.97
CA ASN A 349 -5.46 3.71 -7.29
C ASN A 349 -3.95 3.95 -7.25
N PRO A 350 -3.19 3.46 -8.25
CA PRO A 350 -1.79 3.81 -8.43
C PRO A 350 -1.60 5.32 -8.38
N TYR A 351 -0.46 5.77 -7.88
CA TYR A 351 -0.07 7.17 -7.77
C TYR A 351 -0.90 8.04 -6.81
N CYS A 352 -1.83 7.44 -6.07
CA CYS A 352 -2.40 8.09 -4.89
C CYS A 352 -1.43 8.06 -3.71
N PHE A 353 -1.32 9.20 -3.04
CA PHE A 353 -0.35 9.42 -1.98
C PHE A 353 -0.97 10.06 -0.74
N LYS A 354 -0.27 9.86 0.37
CA LYS A 354 -0.38 10.69 1.58
C LYS A 354 1.00 11.25 1.89
N ALA A 355 1.06 12.55 2.14
CA ALA A 355 2.29 13.24 2.52
C ALA A 355 2.13 13.89 3.90
N VAL A 356 3.07 13.62 4.81
CA VAL A 356 3.02 14.13 6.19
C VAL A 356 4.24 15.01 6.42
N HIS A 357 3.99 16.23 6.90
CA HIS A 357 5.08 17.10 7.33
C HIS A 357 5.72 16.55 8.61
N LYS A 358 7.01 16.24 8.52
CA LYS A 358 7.83 15.86 9.65
C LYS A 358 9.23 16.44 9.53
N ARG A 359 9.87 16.55 10.68
CA ARG A 359 11.30 16.84 10.77
C ARG A 359 12.06 15.53 10.84
N ALA A 360 13.08 15.39 10.00
CA ALA A 360 14.01 14.27 10.09
C ALA A 360 14.96 14.44 11.29
N ALA A 361 15.57 13.34 11.77
CA ALA A 361 16.49 13.39 12.92
C ALA A 361 17.69 14.32 12.71
N ASN A 362 18.13 14.48 11.45
CA ASN A 362 19.21 15.40 11.04
C ASN A 362 18.79 16.88 11.02
N GLY A 363 17.53 17.19 11.34
CA GLY A 363 17.00 18.56 11.38
C GLY A 363 16.30 19.03 10.10
N ASP A 364 16.37 18.26 9.01
CA ASP A 364 15.74 18.62 7.75
C ASP A 364 14.21 18.68 7.87
N PHE A 365 13.63 19.73 7.29
CA PHE A 365 12.19 19.91 7.19
C PHE A 365 11.70 19.40 5.84
N GLY A 366 10.60 18.65 5.85
CA GLY A 366 10.03 18.15 4.61
C GLY A 366 8.73 17.40 4.76
N LEU A 367 8.28 16.85 3.63
CA LEU A 367 7.13 15.97 3.55
C LEU A 367 7.59 14.53 3.28
N PHE A 368 7.27 13.61 4.19
CA PHE A 368 7.34 12.18 3.88
C PHE A 368 6.09 11.81 3.12
N MET A 369 6.26 11.47 1.83
CA MET A 369 5.19 11.05 0.95
C MET A 369 5.27 9.55 0.73
N LYS A 370 4.21 8.84 1.10
CA LYS A 370 4.03 7.44 0.76
C LYS A 370 3.01 7.33 -0.37
N MET A 371 3.36 6.63 -1.43
CA MET A 371 2.59 6.51 -2.66
C MET A 371 2.58 5.06 -3.15
N ARG A 372 1.46 4.59 -3.71
CA ARG A 372 1.43 3.30 -4.43
C ARG A 372 1.84 3.47 -5.88
N THR A 373 2.45 2.44 -6.44
CA THR A 373 2.87 2.38 -7.84
C THR A 373 2.23 1.16 -8.52
N ASP A 374 2.10 1.20 -9.84
CA ASP A 374 1.60 0.09 -10.65
C ASP A 374 2.70 -0.93 -10.99
N TYR A 375 3.98 -0.59 -10.82
CA TYR A 375 5.11 -1.50 -10.97
C TYR A 375 5.97 -1.61 -9.70
N PRO A 376 6.68 -2.74 -9.50
CA PRO A 376 7.45 -2.97 -8.30
C PRO A 376 8.77 -2.19 -8.25
N ASN A 377 9.26 -1.90 -7.05
CA ASN A 377 10.57 -1.28 -6.79
C ASN A 377 10.76 0.10 -7.46
N ALA A 378 9.66 0.82 -7.65
CA ALA A 378 9.64 2.13 -8.24
C ALA A 378 10.41 3.17 -7.41
N SER A 379 11.14 4.06 -8.08
CA SER A 379 11.87 5.16 -7.47
C SER A 379 11.59 6.49 -8.18
N ILE A 380 11.65 7.58 -7.41
CA ILE A 380 11.61 8.95 -7.93
C ILE A 380 13.05 9.37 -8.24
N ILE A 381 13.31 9.73 -9.50
CA ILE A 381 14.63 10.18 -9.97
C ILE A 381 14.76 11.70 -9.84
N ASP A 382 13.70 12.44 -10.15
CA ASP A 382 13.70 13.89 -10.14
C ASP A 382 12.33 14.43 -9.71
N ALA A 383 12.29 15.62 -9.11
CA ALA A 383 11.06 16.31 -8.80
C ALA A 383 11.23 17.82 -8.70
N THR A 384 10.29 18.56 -9.28
CA THR A 384 10.13 20.00 -9.06
C THR A 384 8.83 20.26 -8.33
N PHE A 385 8.90 20.90 -7.17
CA PHE A 385 7.74 21.00 -6.28
C PHE A 385 7.80 22.28 -5.44
N GLN A 386 6.64 22.68 -4.92
CA GLN A 386 6.50 23.88 -4.11
C GLN A 386 5.37 23.74 -3.09
N ILE A 387 5.48 24.50 -2.00
CA ILE A 387 4.41 24.75 -1.04
C ILE A 387 4.03 26.22 -1.09
N GLN A 388 2.74 26.50 -1.24
CA GLN A 388 2.20 27.86 -1.25
C GLN A 388 1.26 28.08 -0.06
N TYR A 389 1.45 29.17 0.67
CA TYR A 389 0.52 29.64 1.69
C TYR A 389 -0.71 30.22 0.99
N VAL A 390 -1.90 29.70 1.29
CA VAL A 390 -3.14 30.17 0.67
C VAL A 390 -3.48 31.60 1.12
N GLN A 391 -3.15 31.95 2.35
CA GLN A 391 -3.52 33.24 2.95
C GLN A 391 -2.82 34.45 2.32
N ASN A 392 -1.53 34.32 2.03
CA ASN A 392 -0.68 35.45 1.58
C ASN A 392 0.01 35.18 0.23
N GLY A 393 -0.24 34.02 -0.38
CA GLY A 393 0.36 33.63 -1.66
C GLY A 393 1.87 33.37 -1.63
N THR A 394 2.51 33.35 -0.45
CA THR A 394 3.95 33.10 -0.34
C THR A 394 4.26 31.69 -0.84
N VAL A 395 5.24 31.56 -1.73
CA VAL A 395 5.68 30.27 -2.28
C VAL A 395 7.04 29.89 -1.68
N LYS A 396 7.17 28.62 -1.31
CA LYS A 396 8.41 27.98 -0.89
C LYS A 396 8.71 26.85 -1.87
N ASN A 397 9.80 26.99 -2.61
CA ASN A 397 10.24 25.97 -3.56
C ASN A 397 10.90 24.79 -2.83
N GLY A 398 10.75 23.62 -3.42
CA GLY A 398 11.43 22.41 -3.00
C GLY A 398 12.94 22.52 -3.18
N ILE A 399 13.69 21.90 -2.27
CA ILE A 399 15.16 21.85 -2.31
C ILE A 399 15.62 20.58 -3.01
N SER A 400 15.12 19.43 -2.57
CA SER A 400 15.49 18.13 -3.11
C SER A 400 14.44 17.05 -2.81
N VAL A 401 14.44 15.99 -3.61
CA VAL A 401 13.67 14.77 -3.35
C VAL A 401 14.61 13.60 -3.15
N GLN A 402 14.30 12.72 -2.21
CA GLN A 402 15.03 11.48 -1.98
C GLN A 402 14.06 10.31 -1.87
N THR A 403 14.27 9.26 -2.67
CA THR A 403 13.57 7.99 -2.49
C THR A 403 14.16 7.29 -1.28
N MET A 404 13.33 7.08 -0.25
CA MET A 404 13.74 6.56 1.05
C MET A 404 13.50 5.06 1.18
N SER A 405 12.43 4.56 0.57
CA SER A 405 12.10 3.13 0.54
C SER A 405 11.26 2.81 -0.68
N SER A 406 11.48 1.65 -1.27
CA SER A 406 10.63 1.09 -2.32
C SER A 406 10.42 -0.40 -2.05
N THR A 407 9.16 -0.82 -1.95
CA THR A 407 8.79 -2.21 -1.65
C THR A 407 7.58 -2.61 -2.45
N ASN A 408 7.70 -3.68 -3.24
CA ASN A 408 6.66 -4.11 -4.20
C ASN A 408 6.10 -2.84 -4.88
N ASN A 409 4.82 -2.58 -4.73
CA ASN A 409 4.06 -1.51 -5.37
C ASN A 409 3.94 -0.24 -4.52
N THR A 410 4.93 0.10 -3.69
CA THR A 410 4.86 1.24 -2.79
C THR A 410 6.21 1.91 -2.61
N VAL A 411 6.22 3.24 -2.77
CA VAL A 411 7.39 4.09 -2.58
C VAL A 411 7.15 5.07 -1.43
N ILE A 412 8.20 5.31 -0.64
CA ILE A 412 8.27 6.39 0.34
C ILE A 412 9.38 7.33 -0.10
N ALA A 413 9.07 8.61 -0.27
CA ALA A 413 10.03 9.64 -0.64
C ALA A 413 9.95 10.83 0.32
N PHE A 414 11.08 11.49 0.52
CA PHE A 414 11.21 12.69 1.34
C PHE A 414 11.39 13.92 0.44
N PHE A 415 10.47 14.87 0.55
CA PHE A 415 10.48 16.13 -0.19
C PHE A 415 10.95 17.25 0.74
N LYS A 416 12.21 17.68 0.56
CA LYS A 416 12.88 18.65 1.44
C LYS A 416 12.49 20.08 1.10
N PHE A 417 12.25 20.90 2.13
CA PHE A 417 11.94 22.32 2.04
C PHE A 417 12.69 23.12 3.10
N ASP A 418 12.76 24.44 2.90
CA ASP A 418 13.04 25.37 4.00
C ASP A 418 11.96 25.27 5.10
N PRO A 419 12.29 25.60 6.35
CA PRO A 419 11.31 25.65 7.44
C PRO A 419 10.07 26.48 7.07
N ILE A 420 8.89 25.91 7.35
CA ILE A 420 7.60 26.58 7.16
C ILE A 420 6.97 26.93 8.51
N LEU A 421 6.34 28.08 8.59
CA LEU A 421 5.62 28.54 9.78
C LEU A 421 4.21 27.92 9.78
N MET A 422 3.98 27.00 10.71
CA MET A 422 2.71 26.28 10.84
C MET A 422 1.86 26.88 11.98
N GLY A 423 0.91 27.75 11.64
CA GLY A 423 -0.14 28.17 12.57
C GLY A 423 -1.40 27.31 12.42
N VAL A 424 -2.10 26.99 13.51
CA VAL A 424 -3.38 26.27 13.46
C VAL A 424 -4.35 26.99 12.51
N GLY A 425 -4.97 26.27 11.57
CA GLY A 425 -5.86 26.85 10.56
C GLY A 425 -5.16 27.43 9.33
N THR A 426 -3.83 27.48 9.30
CA THR A 426 -3.07 27.87 8.09
C THR A 426 -3.29 26.85 6.99
N GLN A 427 -3.45 27.32 5.75
CA GLN A 427 -3.76 26.48 4.60
C GLN A 427 -2.59 26.52 3.63
N PHE A 428 -2.24 25.35 3.12
CA PHE A 428 -1.11 25.16 2.23
C PHE A 428 -1.56 24.42 0.98
N VAL A 429 -1.05 24.84 -0.17
CA VAL A 429 -1.11 24.07 -1.41
C VAL A 429 0.25 23.43 -1.62
N PHE A 430 0.28 22.11 -1.75
CA PHE A 430 1.45 21.34 -2.16
C PHE A 430 1.25 20.89 -3.60
N SER A 431 2.13 21.34 -4.49
CA SER A 431 2.04 21.06 -5.92
C SER A 431 3.41 20.83 -6.52
N GLY A 432 3.47 20.04 -7.57
CA GLY A 432 4.71 19.79 -8.28
C GLY A 432 4.57 18.70 -9.33
N GLU A 433 5.73 18.31 -9.85
CA GLU A 433 5.91 17.17 -10.71
C GLU A 433 7.09 16.33 -10.27
N PHE A 434 7.02 15.03 -10.53
CA PHE A 434 8.11 14.10 -10.29
C PHE A 434 8.24 13.11 -11.44
N THR A 435 9.47 12.73 -11.74
CA THR A 435 9.79 11.74 -12.76
C THR A 435 10.23 10.46 -12.09
N MET A 436 9.57 9.38 -12.48
CA MET A 436 9.85 8.03 -11.99
C MET A 436 10.97 7.37 -12.82
N ASP A 437 11.54 6.29 -12.30
CA ASP A 437 12.61 5.53 -12.98
C ASP A 437 12.20 4.82 -14.28
N ASN A 438 10.91 4.67 -14.52
CA ASN A 438 10.37 4.24 -15.81
C ASN A 438 10.35 5.37 -16.87
N GLY A 439 10.83 6.57 -16.53
CA GLY A 439 10.86 7.75 -17.41
C GLY A 439 9.52 8.50 -17.51
N GLN A 440 8.48 8.08 -16.79
CA GLN A 440 7.19 8.75 -16.77
C GLN A 440 7.19 9.88 -15.74
N THR A 441 6.65 11.03 -16.15
CA THR A 441 6.49 12.20 -15.29
C THR A 441 5.05 12.33 -14.83
N TYR A 442 4.85 12.58 -13.55
CA TYR A 442 3.55 12.79 -12.94
C TYR A 442 3.47 14.19 -12.35
N THR A 443 2.27 14.77 -12.36
CA THR A 443 1.95 16.07 -11.77
C THR A 443 0.96 15.88 -10.63
N PHE A 444 1.05 16.71 -9.60
CA PHE A 444 0.10 16.69 -8.49
C PHE A 444 -0.16 18.11 -7.97
N ASN A 445 -1.37 18.30 -7.44
CA ASN A 445 -1.77 19.52 -6.75
C ASN A 445 -2.79 19.17 -5.67
N THR A 446 -2.47 19.49 -4.41
CA THR A 446 -3.33 19.18 -3.26
C THR A 446 -3.26 20.28 -2.22
N THR A 447 -4.35 20.46 -1.48
CA THR A 447 -4.47 21.48 -0.43
C THR A 447 -4.71 20.83 0.92
N SER A 448 -4.06 21.33 1.96
CA SER A 448 -4.28 20.89 3.34
C SER A 448 -4.29 22.05 4.32
N THR A 449 -4.82 21.80 5.52
CA THR A 449 -4.92 22.76 6.61
C THR A 449 -4.22 22.20 7.85
N VAL A 450 -3.44 23.04 8.52
CA VAL A 450 -2.77 22.67 9.78
C VAL A 450 -3.82 22.40 10.86
N THR A 451 -3.74 21.22 11.44
CA THR A 451 -4.65 20.77 12.50
C THR A 451 -4.29 21.36 13.87
N ALA A 452 -5.19 21.24 14.85
CA ALA A 452 -4.95 21.67 16.23
C ALA A 452 -3.77 20.96 16.92
N ARG A 453 -3.31 19.82 16.38
CA ARG A 453 -2.11 19.10 16.86
C ARG A 453 -0.83 19.52 16.12
N PHE A 454 -0.84 20.67 15.43
CA PHE A 454 0.25 21.15 14.58
C PHE A 454 0.70 20.15 13.51
N SER A 455 -0.22 19.27 13.08
CA SER A 455 0.03 18.31 12.01
C SER A 455 -0.50 18.83 10.68
N LEU A 456 0.33 18.73 9.65
CA LEU A 456 0.03 19.07 8.26
C LEU A 456 0.13 17.79 7.41
N ILE A 457 -1.02 17.37 6.85
CA ILE A 457 -1.14 16.11 6.11
C ILE A 457 -1.83 16.37 4.78
N PHE A 458 -1.15 16.08 3.67
CA PHE A 458 -1.71 16.14 2.33
C PHE A 458 -2.19 14.78 1.87
N ASN A 459 -3.29 14.77 1.11
CA ASN A 459 -3.82 13.57 0.48
C ASN A 459 -4.16 13.94 -0.96
N GLY A 460 -3.70 13.15 -1.92
CA GLY A 460 -3.89 13.45 -3.34
C GLY A 460 -3.56 12.25 -4.20
N CYS A 461 -3.73 12.41 -5.51
CA CYS A 461 -3.24 11.47 -6.49
C CYS A 461 -2.49 12.25 -7.57
N ALA A 462 -1.38 11.69 -8.03
CA ALA A 462 -0.61 12.25 -9.12
C ALA A 462 -1.17 11.75 -10.45
N THR A 463 -1.15 12.59 -11.47
CA THR A 463 -1.65 12.32 -12.82
C THR A 463 -0.48 12.35 -13.80
N LEU A 464 -0.45 11.43 -14.75
CA LEU A 464 0.58 11.39 -15.77
C LEU A 464 0.60 12.74 -16.53
N LYS A 465 1.78 13.33 -16.68
CA LYS A 465 1.99 14.56 -17.46
C LYS A 465 1.94 14.15 -18.93
N ASP A 466 0.87 14.51 -19.64
CA ASP A 466 0.63 14.15 -21.04
C ASP A 466 1.92 14.24 -21.87
N GLN A 467 2.30 13.15 -22.55
CA GLN A 467 3.31 13.22 -23.61
C GLN A 467 2.70 14.03 -24.75
N GLY A 468 3.02 15.32 -24.78
CA GLY A 468 2.38 16.27 -25.68
C GLY A 468 2.47 15.87 -27.15
N THR A 469 1.31 15.85 -27.80
CA THR A 469 1.13 16.54 -29.08
C THR A 469 0.34 17.83 -28.83
N GLY A 470 1.05 18.96 -28.86
CA GLY A 470 0.58 20.22 -29.45
C GLY A 470 -0.59 20.98 -28.83
N ASN A 471 -0.22 22.07 -28.15
CA ASN A 471 -0.86 23.40 -28.13
C ASN A 471 -2.25 23.60 -27.49
N GLY A 472 -2.24 24.58 -26.57
CA GLY A 472 -3.30 25.57 -26.46
C GLY A 472 -4.15 25.39 -25.21
N GLY A 473 -4.02 26.32 -24.28
CA GLY A 473 -4.93 26.45 -23.16
C GLY A 473 -6.37 26.56 -23.65
N THR A 474 -7.10 25.46 -23.52
CA THR A 474 -8.54 25.46 -23.36
C THR A 474 -8.81 24.54 -22.18
N THR A 475 -9.54 25.06 -21.19
CA THR A 475 -10.17 24.29 -20.13
C THR A 475 -10.54 22.89 -20.64
N PRO A 476 -10.12 21.80 -19.98
CA PRO A 476 -10.53 20.48 -20.42
C PRO A 476 -12.05 20.46 -20.38
N ASN A 477 -12.66 20.38 -21.57
CA ASN A 477 -14.04 19.93 -21.65
C ASN A 477 -14.08 18.61 -20.88
N PRO A 478 -15.03 18.44 -19.95
CA PRO A 478 -15.10 17.21 -19.20
C PRO A 478 -15.22 16.09 -20.23
N ILE A 479 -14.21 15.21 -20.27
CA ILE A 479 -14.33 13.92 -20.92
C ILE A 479 -15.62 13.37 -20.34
N VAL A 480 -16.63 13.21 -21.21
CA VAL A 480 -17.89 12.58 -20.85
C VAL A 480 -17.55 11.10 -20.65
N THR A 481 -16.89 10.80 -19.54
CA THR A 481 -16.89 9.48 -18.95
C THR A 481 -18.36 9.18 -18.74
N MET A 482 -18.83 8.09 -19.34
CA MET A 482 -20.17 7.58 -19.07
C MET A 482 -20.05 6.67 -17.85
N PRO A 483 -20.47 7.09 -16.64
CA PRO A 483 -20.54 6.15 -15.52
C PRO A 483 -21.45 4.99 -15.94
N VAL A 484 -20.89 3.79 -15.96
CA VAL A 484 -21.65 2.57 -16.24
C VAL A 484 -22.69 2.43 -15.13
N TYR A 485 -23.96 2.52 -15.48
CA TYR A 485 -25.06 2.51 -14.51
C TYR A 485 -25.77 1.18 -14.55
N GLY A 486 -26.03 0.56 -13.40
CA GLY A 486 -26.80 -0.68 -13.28
C GLY A 486 -26.12 -1.93 -13.84
N VAL A 487 -24.79 -1.90 -14.02
CA VAL A 487 -23.95 -3.07 -14.30
C VAL A 487 -22.89 -3.13 -13.21
N THR A 488 -22.72 -4.28 -12.57
CA THR A 488 -21.67 -4.52 -11.59
C THR A 488 -20.47 -5.15 -12.27
N ASN A 489 -19.26 -4.67 -11.99
CA ASN A 489 -18.04 -5.31 -12.48
C ASN A 489 -17.96 -6.73 -11.90
N LEU A 490 -17.88 -7.73 -12.78
CA LEU A 490 -17.76 -9.13 -12.38
C LEU A 490 -16.34 -9.36 -11.83
N GLY A 491 -16.21 -9.61 -10.53
CA GLY A 491 -14.93 -9.89 -9.91
C GLY A 491 -14.41 -11.29 -10.23
N ILE A 492 -13.10 -11.52 -10.08
CA ILE A 492 -12.48 -12.86 -10.23
C ILE A 492 -13.15 -13.89 -9.29
N ALA A 493 -13.64 -13.47 -8.12
CA ALA A 493 -14.36 -14.32 -7.18
C ALA A 493 -15.79 -14.67 -7.65
N ASP A 494 -16.48 -13.75 -8.32
CA ASP A 494 -17.81 -14.03 -8.91
C ASP A 494 -17.68 -14.92 -10.15
N PHE A 495 -16.60 -14.76 -10.93
CA PHE A 495 -16.26 -15.61 -12.06
C PHE A 495 -15.82 -17.01 -11.64
N ARG A 496 -15.12 -17.14 -10.50
CA ARG A 496 -14.62 -18.41 -9.94
C ARG A 496 -15.40 -18.84 -8.70
N ARG A 497 -16.73 -18.67 -8.68
CA ARG A 497 -17.56 -19.10 -7.55
C ARG A 497 -17.34 -20.59 -7.26
N VAL A 498 -16.45 -20.88 -6.31
CA VAL A 498 -16.15 -22.24 -5.86
C VAL A 498 -17.31 -22.66 -4.96
N GLU A 499 -18.19 -23.51 -5.48
CA GLU A 499 -19.22 -24.14 -4.65
C GLU A 499 -18.55 -25.25 -3.86
N GLN A 500 -18.37 -25.02 -2.56
CA GLN A 500 -17.83 -26.02 -1.65
C GLN A 500 -19.00 -26.79 -1.05
N GLU A 501 -19.16 -28.04 -1.45
CA GLU A 501 -20.13 -28.95 -0.82
C GLU A 501 -19.49 -29.61 0.41
N VAL A 502 -20.26 -29.71 1.49
CA VAL A 502 -19.88 -30.53 2.65
C VAL A 502 -20.26 -31.96 2.30
N CYS A 503 -19.27 -32.80 1.97
CA CYS A 503 -19.50 -34.23 1.84
C CYS A 503 -20.00 -34.78 3.18
N CYS A 504 -21.27 -35.15 3.23
CA CYS A 504 -21.84 -35.79 4.41
C CYS A 504 -21.16 -37.16 4.58
N TYR A 505 -20.56 -37.38 5.74
CA TYR A 505 -19.99 -38.66 6.12
C TYR A 505 -21.11 -39.70 6.18
N VAL A 506 -21.07 -40.70 5.29
CA VAL A 506 -21.87 -41.92 5.44
C VAL A 506 -21.07 -42.82 6.38
N PRO A 507 -21.50 -43.02 7.65
CA PRO A 507 -20.80 -43.90 8.57
C PRO A 507 -20.75 -45.31 7.99
N GLY A 508 -19.56 -45.75 7.59
CA GLY A 508 -19.29 -47.15 7.27
C GLY A 508 -19.35 -48.00 8.53
N GLU A 509 -19.90 -49.21 8.44
CA GLU A 509 -19.94 -50.15 9.55
C GLU A 509 -18.54 -50.40 10.12
N VAL A 510 -18.42 -50.30 11.44
CA VAL A 510 -17.16 -50.46 12.18
C VAL A 510 -16.75 -51.94 12.12
N SER A 511 -15.85 -52.29 11.21
CA SER A 511 -15.19 -53.60 11.23
C SER A 511 -14.32 -53.72 12.48
N HIS A 512 -14.51 -54.81 13.24
CA HIS A 512 -13.79 -55.13 14.48
C HIS A 512 -12.27 -54.95 14.34
N ILE A 513 -11.68 -54.10 15.19
CA ILE A 513 -10.23 -53.89 15.26
C ILE A 513 -9.72 -54.78 16.40
N GLU A 514 -9.06 -55.87 16.05
CA GLU A 514 -8.39 -56.78 16.98
C GLU A 514 -7.05 -56.16 17.44
N ASN A 515 -6.77 -56.23 18.75
CA ASN A 515 -5.70 -55.47 19.40
C ASN A 515 -4.35 -56.23 19.32
N ILE A 516 -3.51 -55.89 18.33
CA ILE A 516 -2.17 -56.50 18.10
C ILE A 516 -1.08 -55.79 18.93
N LEU A 517 -1.26 -55.65 20.25
CA LEU A 517 -0.23 -55.08 21.14
C LEU A 517 -0.05 -55.81 22.48
N ALA A 518 -0.75 -56.93 22.70
CA ALA A 518 -0.77 -57.64 23.98
C ALA A 518 0.17 -58.87 24.08
N ARG A 519 1.15 -59.06 23.16
CA ARG A 519 1.93 -60.31 23.11
C ARG A 519 3.46 -60.21 23.10
N GLU A 520 4.07 -59.03 23.28
CA GLU A 520 5.54 -58.89 23.24
C GLU A 520 6.22 -58.56 24.59
N TYR A 521 5.56 -58.74 25.73
CA TYR A 521 6.22 -58.69 27.04
C TYR A 521 6.06 -59.99 27.82
N LYS A 522 6.74 -61.03 27.33
CA LYS A 522 7.23 -62.14 28.16
C LYS A 522 8.34 -62.85 27.40
N GLU A 523 9.57 -62.68 27.90
CA GLU A 523 10.70 -63.63 27.90
C GLU A 523 12.05 -62.92 27.69
N ARG A 524 12.73 -62.60 28.80
CA ARG A 524 13.90 -63.38 29.25
C ARG A 524 14.44 -62.82 30.57
N GLU A 525 14.38 -63.67 31.60
CA GLU A 525 15.21 -63.62 32.80
C GLU A 525 16.59 -64.25 32.53
N THR A 526 17.51 -63.99 33.47
CA THR A 526 18.86 -64.53 33.73
C THR A 526 20.04 -63.86 33.03
#